data_AF-A0A1E3A502-F1
#
_entry.id   AF-A0A1E3A502-F1
#
_cell.length_a   1.000
_cell.length_b   1.000
_cell.length_c   1.000
_cell.angle_alpha   90.00
_cell.angle_beta   90.00
_cell.angle_gamma   90.00
#
_symmetry.space_group_name_H-M   'P 1'
#
loop_
_entity.id
_entity.type
_entity.pdbx_description
1 polymer ?
#
loop_
_entity_poly.entity_id
_entity_poly.type
_entity_poly.pdbx_seq_one_letter_code
_entity_poly.pdbx_strand_id
1 'polypeptide(L)'
;MKRKTLFVLCLLAALVMVGCSRKNTESAVPDSVTEENGGETGNVSKGGETEEVPGELTFRGEKLSGEDVVLFSEIKEAAGAEILLFDCADYDGDGNKEAFAFAGVNNDGILEGQRWFAGAEGAVPLKNGGEAAEYLQDKSAVVETPENTAFWYTESDGGGATSSLLWGVSDKVPYESVLSGKGEAFTVTEDGTYILYQSSTDAREEGTGRTVKPCYFYYENGSFHEYGAMAVGQDSFLGLPGAAECFAPYEADGYWVRDIHIRGNGLVQLNLRKEDRNVNVTCAWKDGKLSKEEENDGIAGLLVGELASAEWHGPEGALQQLWEKRRAAEEADGIAVEMEPAQAAWYDLDGDGVPEEIRYTVRTGEDMYGADGMEVSIDGKTVWETDQAVSIGYQLLVVDLDRNDGKKELAVYGLEDSGGFSMLKFFAAEDGKLKELGDLREVSILGGLGNLYRIGVFDFDSGRMMRLPGDGSIEIWADTPVFAEGLGSYYVKLDFVFGGSGIAQTERQEYDMKVPLTGGEPYLYTAQQPIPFYSTREECLSGEPSFFAAPGEQLNCAALTPAAENQIYVKMRRTGTGEEGWTVLSDTQVFAETPGWG
;
A
#
# COMPACT_ATOMS: atom_id res chain seq x y z
N MET A 1 40.40 -11.44 33.28
CA MET A 1 40.41 -12.68 34.09
C MET A 1 39.53 -13.72 33.39
N LYS A 2 40.10 -14.87 33.05
CA LYS A 2 39.42 -15.98 32.35
C LYS A 2 38.48 -16.71 33.31
N ARG A 3 37.28 -17.10 32.85
CA ARG A 3 36.61 -18.32 33.30
C ARG A 3 35.95 -19.03 32.12
N LYS A 4 36.60 -20.13 31.74
CA LYS A 4 36.06 -21.23 30.95
C LYS A 4 35.34 -22.18 31.90
N THR A 5 34.18 -22.71 31.51
CA THR A 5 33.71 -24.03 31.95
C THR A 5 32.98 -24.73 30.79
N LEU A 6 33.52 -25.90 30.42
CA LEU A 6 32.99 -27.01 29.59
C LEU A 6 31.46 -27.21 29.72
N PHE A 7 30.63 -27.46 28.69
CA PHE A 7 30.57 -28.51 27.64
C PHE A 7 30.61 -29.96 28.16
N VAL A 8 29.48 -30.70 28.04
CA VAL A 8 29.28 -32.08 27.51
C VAL A 8 27.79 -32.51 27.69
N LEU A 9 27.28 -33.31 26.72
CA LEU A 9 25.97 -34.00 26.53
C LEU A 9 24.95 -33.22 25.69
N CYS A 10 24.48 -33.65 24.51
CA CYS A 10 24.55 -34.94 23.82
C CYS A 10 24.46 -34.76 22.28
N LEU A 11 25.43 -35.34 21.57
CA LEU A 11 25.34 -35.75 20.16
C LEU A 11 24.69 -37.15 20.14
N LEU A 12 23.51 -37.33 19.54
CA LEU A 12 23.02 -38.57 18.89
C LEU A 12 21.50 -38.50 18.66
N ALA A 13 21.11 -38.04 17.47
CA ALA A 13 19.93 -38.53 16.72
C ALA A 13 19.91 -37.86 15.34
N ALA A 14 20.96 -38.08 14.55
CA ALA A 14 20.93 -37.85 13.11
C ALA A 14 21.05 -39.20 12.43
N LEU A 15 20.07 -39.48 11.56
CA LEU A 15 19.90 -40.57 10.61
C LEU A 15 18.73 -41.55 10.89
N VAL A 16 17.92 -41.65 9.83
CA VAL A 16 16.84 -42.58 9.49
C VAL A 16 15.45 -42.17 9.97
N MET A 17 14.66 -41.60 9.04
CA MET A 17 13.49 -42.28 8.46
C MET A 17 13.07 -41.64 7.13
N VAL A 18 13.17 -42.45 6.09
CA VAL A 18 12.48 -42.34 4.81
C VAL A 18 10.96 -42.47 5.04
N GLY A 19 10.18 -41.63 4.36
CA GLY A 19 8.84 -41.92 3.84
C GLY A 19 7.74 -42.37 4.80
N CYS A 20 6.75 -41.51 5.02
CA CYS A 20 5.34 -41.88 5.18
C CYS A 20 4.42 -40.73 4.75
N SER A 21 3.91 -40.87 3.52
CA SER A 21 2.58 -40.54 2.99
C SER A 21 1.58 -39.71 3.83
N ARG A 22 0.99 -38.71 3.14
CA ARG A 22 -0.38 -38.16 3.20
C ARG A 22 -1.17 -38.29 4.51
N LYS A 23 -1.58 -37.14 5.05
CA LYS A 23 -2.97 -36.92 5.49
C LYS A 23 -3.42 -35.50 5.16
N ASN A 24 -4.49 -35.43 4.39
CA ASN A 24 -5.25 -34.24 4.05
C ASN A 24 -5.76 -33.55 5.32
N THR A 25 -5.63 -32.23 5.35
CA THR A 25 -6.59 -31.35 6.02
C THR A 25 -7.26 -30.55 4.93
N GLU A 26 -8.48 -30.96 4.58
CA GLU A 26 -9.44 -30.16 3.82
C GLU A 26 -9.60 -28.80 4.52
N SER A 27 -9.31 -27.72 3.80
CA SER A 27 -9.80 -26.38 4.14
C SER A 27 -10.95 -26.08 3.20
N ALA A 28 -12.09 -25.78 3.79
CA ALA A 28 -13.37 -25.61 3.12
C ALA A 28 -13.39 -24.35 2.25
N VAL A 29 -13.65 -24.53 0.96
CA VAL A 29 -14.22 -23.51 0.06
C VAL A 29 -15.69 -23.90 -0.11
N PRO A 30 -16.67 -22.97 -0.04
CA PRO A 30 -18.06 -23.33 -0.20
C PRO A 30 -18.39 -23.59 -1.68
N ASP A 31 -18.67 -24.86 -2.01
CA ASP A 31 -19.30 -25.23 -3.28
C ASP A 31 -20.76 -24.79 -3.27
N SER A 32 -21.14 -23.95 -4.23
CA SER A 32 -22.54 -23.73 -4.57
C SER A 32 -22.75 -23.55 -6.07
N VAL A 33 -22.87 -24.66 -6.81
CA VAL A 33 -23.84 -24.76 -7.92
C VAL A 33 -24.42 -26.17 -7.94
N THR A 34 -25.74 -26.23 -7.91
CA THR A 34 -26.58 -27.42 -7.88
C THR A 34 -26.62 -28.17 -9.22
N GLU A 35 -26.25 -29.46 -9.22
CA GLU A 35 -26.67 -30.40 -10.27
C GLU A 35 -27.76 -31.34 -9.75
N GLU A 36 -28.89 -31.36 -10.47
CA GLU A 36 -30.01 -32.27 -10.22
C GLU A 36 -29.65 -33.72 -10.59
N ASN A 37 -29.81 -34.61 -9.61
CA ASN A 37 -29.74 -36.05 -9.78
C ASN A 37 -30.90 -36.61 -10.63
N GLY A 38 -30.54 -37.39 -11.64
CA GLY A 38 -31.44 -38.35 -12.30
C GLY A 38 -30.68 -39.65 -12.58
N GLY A 39 -30.66 -40.57 -11.63
CA GLY A 39 -29.98 -41.86 -11.77
C GLY A 39 -30.75 -42.89 -12.60
N GLU A 40 -30.01 -43.78 -13.27
CA GLU A 40 -30.39 -45.19 -13.38
C GLU A 40 -29.19 -46.09 -13.74
N THR A 41 -29.33 -47.35 -13.37
CA THR A 41 -28.29 -48.35 -13.11
C THR A 41 -27.70 -49.05 -14.34
N GLY A 42 -26.39 -49.31 -14.30
CA GLY A 42 -25.77 -50.59 -14.65
C GLY A 42 -25.38 -50.87 -16.11
N ASN A 43 -24.09 -51.00 -16.38
CA ASN A 43 -23.48 -52.28 -16.78
C ASN A 43 -21.98 -52.16 -17.03
N VAL A 44 -21.25 -53.19 -16.60
CA VAL A 44 -19.88 -53.49 -17.00
C VAL A 44 -19.88 -53.90 -18.48
N SER A 45 -19.20 -53.15 -19.35
CA SER A 45 -18.77 -53.66 -20.66
C SER A 45 -17.31 -53.33 -20.93
N LYS A 46 -16.52 -54.40 -21.08
CA LYS A 46 -15.19 -54.42 -21.69
C LYS A 46 -15.21 -53.81 -23.08
N GLY A 47 -14.13 -53.11 -23.41
CA GLY A 47 -13.51 -53.11 -24.73
C GLY A 47 -14.34 -52.51 -25.86
N GLY A 48 -14.10 -51.24 -26.12
CA GLY A 48 -14.35 -50.62 -27.42
C GLY A 48 -13.15 -49.74 -27.74
N GLU A 49 -12.23 -50.27 -28.55
CA GLU A 49 -11.33 -49.44 -29.35
C GLU A 49 -12.22 -48.54 -30.21
N THR A 50 -12.23 -47.24 -29.93
CA THR A 50 -12.69 -46.26 -30.91
C THR A 50 -11.65 -46.25 -32.02
N GLU A 51 -12.03 -46.79 -33.18
CA GLU A 51 -11.30 -46.60 -34.44
C GLU A 51 -11.06 -45.09 -34.62
N GLU A 52 -9.80 -44.68 -34.53
CA GLU A 52 -9.35 -43.39 -35.04
C GLU A 52 -9.67 -43.33 -36.54
N VAL A 53 -10.63 -42.51 -36.91
CA VAL A 53 -10.83 -42.12 -38.30
C VAL A 53 -9.61 -41.26 -38.69
N PRO A 54 -8.82 -41.66 -39.71
CA PRO A 54 -7.64 -40.91 -40.09
C PRO A 54 -8.08 -39.59 -40.73
N GLY A 55 -7.94 -38.48 -39.99
CA GLY A 55 -8.16 -37.13 -40.51
C GLY A 55 -8.83 -36.13 -39.57
N GLU A 56 -9.30 -36.53 -38.38
CA GLU A 56 -9.88 -35.58 -37.41
C GLU A 56 -8.88 -35.28 -36.29
N LEU A 57 -8.44 -34.02 -36.22
CA LEU A 57 -7.56 -33.53 -35.17
C LEU A 57 -8.39 -33.23 -33.92
N THR A 58 -8.05 -33.84 -32.79
CA THR A 58 -8.72 -33.64 -31.50
C THR A 58 -7.73 -33.19 -30.43
N PHE A 59 -8.17 -32.34 -29.52
CA PHE A 59 -7.42 -31.96 -28.31
C PHE A 59 -8.30 -32.20 -27.08
N ARG A 60 -7.79 -32.94 -26.09
CA ARG A 60 -8.52 -33.34 -24.87
C ARG A 60 -9.92 -33.94 -25.10
N GLY A 61 -10.09 -34.65 -26.20
CA GLY A 61 -11.37 -35.28 -26.57
C GLY A 61 -12.35 -34.36 -27.30
N GLU A 62 -12.01 -33.09 -27.49
CA GLU A 62 -12.77 -32.14 -28.31
C GLU A 62 -12.22 -32.08 -29.73
N LYS A 63 -13.13 -31.95 -30.70
CA LYS A 63 -12.79 -31.87 -32.11
C LYS A 63 -12.41 -30.45 -32.48
N LEU A 64 -11.17 -30.27 -32.95
CA LEU A 64 -10.72 -29.00 -33.50
C LEU A 64 -11.33 -28.80 -34.90
N SER A 65 -11.67 -27.56 -35.25
CA SER A 65 -12.26 -27.24 -36.54
C SER A 65 -11.80 -25.88 -37.07
N GLY A 66 -11.80 -25.71 -38.39
CA GLY A 66 -11.50 -24.42 -39.02
C GLY A 66 -10.08 -23.91 -38.71
N GLU A 67 -9.99 -22.66 -38.29
CA GLU A 67 -8.74 -21.94 -37.99
C GLU A 67 -7.99 -22.56 -36.80
N ASP A 68 -8.70 -23.12 -35.81
CA ASP A 68 -8.11 -23.75 -34.62
C ASP A 68 -7.15 -24.91 -34.99
N VAL A 69 -7.46 -25.66 -36.06
CA VAL A 69 -6.60 -26.77 -36.58
C VAL A 69 -5.29 -26.23 -37.16
N VAL A 70 -5.35 -25.08 -37.82
CA VAL A 70 -4.18 -24.43 -38.43
C VAL A 70 -3.27 -23.92 -37.31
N LEU A 71 -3.80 -23.14 -36.38
CA LEU A 71 -3.05 -22.57 -35.25
C LEU A 71 -2.44 -23.68 -34.37
N PHE A 72 -3.19 -24.74 -34.08
CA PHE A 72 -2.67 -25.89 -33.33
C PHE A 72 -1.48 -26.56 -34.03
N SER A 73 -1.60 -26.75 -35.35
CA SER A 73 -0.55 -27.41 -36.14
C SER A 73 0.71 -26.56 -36.23
N GLU A 74 0.58 -25.24 -36.38
CA GLU A 74 1.71 -24.30 -36.39
C GLU A 74 2.48 -24.32 -35.07
N ILE A 75 1.77 -24.24 -33.94
CA ILE A 75 2.40 -24.34 -32.62
C ILE A 75 3.06 -25.70 -32.45
N LYS A 76 2.38 -26.80 -32.80
CA LYS A 76 2.91 -28.15 -32.63
C LYS A 76 4.18 -28.38 -33.45
N GLU A 77 4.22 -27.87 -34.68
CA GLU A 77 5.41 -27.94 -35.54
C GLU A 77 6.55 -27.09 -35.00
N ALA A 78 6.27 -25.85 -34.59
CA ALA A 78 7.28 -24.92 -34.09
C ALA A 78 7.86 -25.34 -32.73
N ALA A 79 7.01 -25.83 -31.81
CA ALA A 79 7.42 -26.26 -30.47
C ALA A 79 8.18 -27.58 -30.48
N GLY A 80 7.85 -28.50 -31.40
CA GLY A 80 8.44 -29.84 -31.43
C GLY A 80 8.17 -30.67 -30.16
N ALA A 81 7.16 -30.29 -29.37
CA ALA A 81 6.77 -30.90 -28.10
C ALA A 81 5.25 -31.18 -28.07
N GLU A 82 4.80 -31.93 -27.08
CA GLU A 82 3.37 -32.19 -26.87
C GLU A 82 2.69 -30.91 -26.40
N ILE A 83 1.57 -30.54 -27.03
CA ILE A 83 0.72 -29.44 -26.58
C ILE A 83 -0.12 -29.97 -25.41
N LEU A 84 0.01 -29.33 -24.25
CA LEU A 84 -0.64 -29.72 -23.00
C LEU A 84 -1.83 -28.82 -22.66
N LEU A 85 -1.74 -27.52 -22.97
CA LEU A 85 -2.83 -26.54 -22.88
C LEU A 85 -2.97 -25.84 -24.25
N PHE A 86 -4.19 -25.55 -24.67
CA PHE A 86 -4.46 -24.91 -25.95
C PHE A 86 -5.82 -24.22 -25.92
N ASP A 87 -5.83 -22.92 -26.18
CA ASP A 87 -7.02 -22.09 -26.21
C ASP A 87 -6.96 -21.16 -27.44
N CYS A 88 -8.07 -21.07 -28.17
CA CYS A 88 -8.25 -20.19 -29.33
C CYS A 88 -9.36 -19.19 -29.09
N ALA A 89 -9.08 -17.91 -29.30
CA ALA A 89 -10.04 -16.82 -29.19
C ALA A 89 -9.63 -15.65 -30.10
N ASP A 90 -10.54 -14.69 -30.26
CA ASP A 90 -10.24 -13.37 -30.83
C ASP A 90 -9.73 -12.49 -29.67
N TYR A 91 -8.41 -12.51 -29.45
CA TYR A 91 -7.84 -11.94 -28.23
C TYR A 91 -7.73 -10.41 -28.30
N ASP A 92 -7.53 -9.85 -29.49
CA ASP A 92 -7.45 -8.40 -29.72
C ASP A 92 -8.74 -7.77 -30.27
N GLY A 93 -9.77 -8.58 -30.54
CA GLY A 93 -11.08 -8.11 -31.01
C GLY A 93 -11.11 -7.71 -32.48
N ASP A 94 -10.10 -8.09 -33.27
CA ASP A 94 -9.99 -7.77 -34.70
C ASP A 94 -10.85 -8.68 -35.61
N GLY A 95 -11.48 -9.71 -35.02
CA GLY A 95 -12.35 -10.67 -35.68
C GLY A 95 -11.62 -11.90 -36.24
N ASN A 96 -10.30 -11.97 -36.12
CA ASN A 96 -9.51 -13.17 -36.40
C ASN A 96 -9.22 -13.92 -35.10
N LYS A 97 -8.95 -15.22 -35.18
CA LYS A 97 -8.53 -15.99 -34.01
C LYS A 97 -7.01 -16.04 -33.90
N GLU A 98 -6.53 -15.91 -32.68
CA GLU A 98 -5.19 -16.30 -32.25
C GLU A 98 -5.27 -17.51 -31.32
N ALA A 99 -4.11 -18.12 -31.05
CA ALA A 99 -4.00 -19.22 -30.10
C ALA A 99 -2.89 -18.98 -29.10
N PHE A 100 -3.18 -19.31 -27.85
CA PHE A 100 -2.14 -19.54 -26.85
C PHE A 100 -2.08 -21.04 -26.51
N ALA A 101 -0.88 -21.51 -26.22
CA ALA A 101 -0.65 -22.89 -25.86
C ALA A 101 0.48 -23.04 -24.86
N PHE A 102 0.48 -24.16 -24.15
CA PHE A 102 1.63 -24.63 -23.38
C PHE A 102 2.11 -25.96 -23.94
N ALA A 103 3.39 -26.04 -24.32
CA ALA A 103 3.97 -27.24 -24.91
C ALA A 103 5.14 -27.77 -24.07
N GLY A 104 5.14 -29.08 -23.79
CA GLY A 104 6.11 -29.68 -22.87
C GLY A 104 5.79 -31.12 -22.46
N VAL A 105 5.99 -31.43 -21.18
CA VAL A 105 5.69 -32.72 -20.54
C VAL A 105 4.76 -32.56 -19.34
N ASN A 106 3.87 -33.53 -19.11
CA ASN A 106 3.01 -33.57 -17.92
C ASN A 106 3.57 -34.56 -16.89
N ASN A 107 3.97 -34.04 -15.73
CA ASN A 107 4.51 -34.78 -14.60
C ASN A 107 3.46 -34.86 -13.48
N ASP A 108 2.51 -35.80 -13.60
CA ASP A 108 1.46 -36.05 -12.60
C ASP A 108 0.60 -34.81 -12.23
N GLY A 109 0.21 -34.01 -13.23
CA GLY A 109 -0.64 -32.82 -13.07
C GLY A 109 0.14 -31.50 -13.01
N ILE A 110 1.47 -31.56 -12.98
CA ILE A 110 2.36 -30.42 -13.11
C ILE A 110 2.91 -30.41 -14.54
N LEU A 111 2.64 -29.35 -15.29
CA LEU A 111 3.08 -29.19 -16.66
C LEU A 111 4.44 -28.49 -16.66
N GLU A 112 5.45 -29.13 -17.25
CA GLU A 112 6.80 -28.57 -17.42
C GLU A 112 7.04 -28.29 -18.90
N GLY A 113 7.33 -27.03 -19.27
CA GLY A 113 7.39 -26.66 -20.68
C GLY A 113 7.57 -25.18 -20.96
N GLN A 114 7.02 -24.74 -22.09
CA GLN A 114 7.10 -23.37 -22.58
C GLN A 114 5.74 -22.89 -23.13
N ARG A 115 5.42 -21.62 -22.92
CA ARG A 115 4.24 -20.96 -23.51
C ARG A 115 4.50 -20.55 -24.97
N TRP A 116 3.48 -20.66 -25.80
CA TRP A 116 3.49 -20.36 -27.22
C TRP A 116 2.30 -19.48 -27.58
N PHE A 117 2.51 -18.60 -28.54
CA PHE A 117 1.48 -17.81 -29.18
C PHE A 117 1.50 -18.06 -30.69
N ALA A 118 0.34 -18.17 -31.33
CA ALA A 118 0.21 -18.17 -32.78
C ALA A 118 -0.87 -17.19 -33.23
N GLY A 119 -0.50 -16.34 -34.18
CA GLY A 119 -1.40 -15.41 -34.85
C GLY A 119 -1.06 -15.32 -36.34
N ALA A 120 -1.43 -14.20 -36.98
CA ALA A 120 -1.22 -14.02 -38.43
C ALA A 120 0.24 -14.13 -38.90
N GLU A 121 1.22 -13.90 -38.01
CA GLU A 121 2.65 -13.99 -38.31
C GLU A 121 3.26 -15.39 -38.04
N GLY A 122 2.44 -16.34 -37.59
CA GLY A 122 2.83 -17.71 -37.23
C GLY A 122 3.08 -17.90 -35.73
N ALA A 123 3.61 -19.08 -35.38
CA ALA A 123 3.84 -19.48 -33.99
C ALA A 123 5.20 -19.00 -33.44
N VAL A 124 5.19 -18.37 -32.28
CA VAL A 124 6.38 -17.88 -31.55
C VAL A 124 6.34 -18.30 -30.08
N PRO A 125 7.49 -18.61 -29.46
CA PRO A 125 7.56 -18.87 -28.03
C PRO A 125 7.47 -17.56 -27.24
N LEU A 126 6.72 -17.57 -26.15
CA LEU A 126 6.72 -16.49 -25.16
C LEU A 126 7.95 -16.68 -24.25
N LYS A 127 8.64 -15.60 -23.89
CA LYS A 127 9.85 -15.65 -23.07
C LYS A 127 9.66 -14.89 -21.77
N ASN A 128 9.62 -15.61 -20.64
CA ASN A 128 9.88 -15.02 -19.33
C ASN A 128 11.30 -15.35 -18.87
N GLY A 129 12.22 -14.39 -19.00
CA GLY A 129 13.41 -14.32 -18.14
C GLY A 129 14.53 -15.39 -18.24
N GLY A 130 14.56 -16.30 -19.23
CA GLY A 130 15.70 -17.22 -19.40
C GLY A 130 15.43 -18.44 -20.28
N GLU A 131 16.37 -19.40 -20.31
CA GLU A 131 16.26 -20.71 -20.99
C GLU A 131 15.63 -21.81 -20.10
N ALA A 132 15.14 -21.47 -18.90
CA ALA A 132 14.61 -22.45 -17.94
C ALA A 132 13.17 -22.87 -18.30
N ALA A 133 12.82 -24.13 -18.01
CA ALA A 133 11.46 -24.63 -18.18
C ALA A 133 10.50 -23.97 -17.17
N GLU A 134 9.29 -23.69 -17.63
CA GLU A 134 8.20 -23.15 -16.82
C GLU A 134 7.37 -24.29 -16.22
N TYR A 135 6.80 -24.06 -15.05
CA TYR A 135 5.94 -25.03 -14.35
C TYR A 135 4.55 -24.44 -14.18
N LEU A 136 3.54 -25.08 -14.78
CA LEU A 136 2.14 -24.68 -14.71
C LEU A 136 1.28 -25.81 -14.12
N GLN A 137 0.15 -25.44 -13.53
CA GLN A 137 -0.93 -26.37 -13.28
C GLN A 137 -1.63 -26.75 -14.58
N ASP A 138 -2.28 -27.91 -14.57
CA ASP A 138 -3.19 -28.31 -15.64
C ASP A 138 -4.51 -27.53 -15.62
N LYS A 139 -4.42 -26.22 -15.86
CA LYS A 139 -5.52 -25.27 -15.83
C LYS A 139 -5.28 -24.14 -16.83
N SER A 140 -6.23 -23.95 -17.74
CA SER A 140 -6.32 -22.76 -18.59
C SER A 140 -7.77 -22.33 -18.82
N ALA A 141 -7.94 -21.07 -19.20
CA ALA A 141 -9.23 -20.53 -19.63
C ALA A 141 -9.04 -19.33 -20.57
N VAL A 142 -10.07 -19.04 -21.36
CA VAL A 142 -10.23 -17.74 -22.05
C VAL A 142 -11.10 -16.85 -21.17
N VAL A 143 -10.61 -15.66 -20.85
CA VAL A 143 -11.33 -14.64 -20.08
C VAL A 143 -11.72 -13.51 -21.03
N GLU A 144 -13.00 -13.41 -21.35
CA GLU A 144 -13.54 -12.32 -22.17
C GLU A 144 -13.66 -11.01 -21.36
N THR A 145 -13.54 -9.88 -22.07
CA THR A 145 -13.71 -8.54 -21.51
C THR A 145 -14.95 -7.84 -22.08
N PRO A 146 -15.45 -6.77 -21.43
CA PRO A 146 -16.53 -5.94 -21.97
C PRO A 146 -16.18 -5.22 -23.30
N GLU A 147 -14.89 -5.14 -23.66
CA GLU A 147 -14.41 -4.41 -24.83
C GLU A 147 -14.22 -5.32 -26.07
N ASN A 148 -14.75 -6.54 -26.03
CA ASN A 148 -14.56 -7.60 -27.03
C ASN A 148 -13.09 -8.02 -27.22
N THR A 149 -12.28 -7.90 -26.17
CA THR A 149 -10.94 -8.49 -26.10
C THR A 149 -10.98 -9.70 -25.17
N ALA A 150 -9.90 -10.49 -25.16
CA ALA A 150 -9.78 -11.61 -24.24
C ALA A 150 -8.37 -11.76 -23.68
N PHE A 151 -8.27 -12.52 -22.58
CA PHE A 151 -7.01 -12.94 -21.98
C PHE A 151 -6.94 -14.45 -21.87
N TRP A 152 -5.76 -15.01 -22.11
CA TRP A 152 -5.45 -16.39 -21.80
C TRP A 152 -4.99 -16.50 -20.35
N TYR A 153 -5.74 -17.25 -19.57
CA TYR A 153 -5.50 -17.49 -18.17
C TYR A 153 -4.82 -18.84 -17.95
N THR A 154 -3.78 -18.85 -17.11
CA THR A 154 -3.15 -20.09 -16.58
C THR A 154 -2.75 -19.89 -15.11
N GLU A 155 -2.40 -20.98 -14.41
CA GLU A 155 -1.82 -20.92 -13.06
C GLU A 155 -0.42 -21.53 -13.02
N SER A 156 0.51 -20.85 -12.38
CA SER A 156 1.84 -21.41 -12.10
C SER A 156 1.76 -22.54 -11.07
N ASP A 157 2.68 -23.49 -11.18
CA ASP A 157 2.94 -24.47 -10.13
C ASP A 157 4.06 -23.94 -9.22
N GLY A 158 3.68 -23.49 -8.02
CA GLY A 158 4.62 -22.99 -7.02
C GLY A 158 4.53 -23.80 -5.73
N GLY A 159 5.67 -24.29 -5.23
CA GLY A 159 5.75 -25.12 -4.02
C GLY A 159 5.30 -24.47 -2.70
N GLY A 160 4.84 -23.21 -2.73
CA GLY A 160 4.33 -22.46 -1.57
C GLY A 160 3.10 -21.59 -1.85
N ALA A 161 2.87 -21.15 -3.09
CA ALA A 161 1.69 -20.43 -3.58
C ALA A 161 1.63 -20.54 -5.10
N THR A 162 0.44 -20.43 -5.70
CA THR A 162 0.28 -20.39 -7.16
C THR A 162 0.25 -18.94 -7.62
N SER A 163 0.42 -18.70 -8.90
CA SER A 163 0.27 -17.37 -9.48
C SER A 163 -0.60 -17.45 -10.72
N SER A 164 -1.63 -16.62 -10.76
CA SER A 164 -2.47 -16.39 -11.92
C SER A 164 -1.67 -15.64 -12.97
N LEU A 165 -1.58 -16.22 -14.17
CA LEU A 165 -0.87 -15.68 -15.31
C LEU A 165 -1.87 -15.31 -16.39
N LEU A 166 -1.78 -14.09 -16.92
CA LEU A 166 -2.76 -13.52 -17.84
C LEU A 166 -2.04 -12.94 -19.06
N TRP A 167 -2.38 -13.43 -20.25
CA TRP A 167 -1.79 -12.99 -21.53
C TRP A 167 -2.86 -12.44 -22.46
N GLY A 168 -2.64 -11.23 -22.95
CA GLY A 168 -3.50 -10.59 -23.95
C GLY A 168 -2.77 -10.43 -25.29
N VAL A 169 -3.48 -9.88 -26.27
CA VAL A 169 -2.91 -9.49 -27.57
C VAL A 169 -3.23 -8.03 -27.81
N SER A 170 -2.23 -7.26 -28.24
CA SER A 170 -2.38 -5.87 -28.64
C SER A 170 -1.51 -5.61 -29.87
N ASP A 171 -2.09 -4.98 -30.89
CA ASP A 171 -1.44 -4.80 -32.20
C ASP A 171 -0.83 -6.11 -32.74
N LYS A 172 -1.52 -7.25 -32.55
CA LYS A 172 -1.10 -8.61 -32.96
C LYS A 172 0.14 -9.15 -32.23
N VAL A 173 0.58 -8.47 -31.17
CA VAL A 173 1.71 -8.89 -30.33
C VAL A 173 1.17 -9.40 -28.99
N PRO A 174 1.56 -10.59 -28.55
CA PRO A 174 1.17 -11.09 -27.24
C PRO A 174 1.88 -10.27 -26.15
N TYR A 175 1.14 -9.91 -25.10
CA TYR A 175 1.70 -9.22 -23.94
C TYR A 175 1.20 -9.86 -22.65
N GLU A 176 2.03 -9.79 -21.61
CA GLU A 176 1.66 -10.21 -20.27
C GLU A 176 0.89 -9.07 -19.58
N SER A 177 -0.31 -9.35 -19.09
CA SER A 177 -1.18 -8.36 -18.46
C SER A 177 -0.56 -7.81 -17.17
N VAL A 178 -0.91 -6.56 -16.84
CA VAL A 178 -0.51 -5.91 -15.60
C VAL A 178 -0.95 -6.64 -14.32
N LEU A 179 -1.88 -7.59 -14.38
CA LEU A 179 -2.27 -8.44 -13.23
C LEU A 179 -1.51 -9.76 -13.15
N SER A 180 -0.81 -10.15 -14.22
CA SER A 180 -0.13 -11.44 -14.30
C SER A 180 0.93 -11.55 -13.20
N GLY A 181 0.93 -12.67 -12.49
CA GLY A 181 1.89 -12.96 -11.42
C GLY A 181 1.61 -12.27 -10.08
N LYS A 182 0.63 -11.35 -9.99
CA LYS A 182 0.40 -10.52 -8.79
C LYS A 182 -0.46 -11.16 -7.70
N GLY A 183 -1.03 -12.33 -7.97
CA GLY A 183 -1.87 -13.08 -7.03
C GLY A 183 -2.29 -14.43 -7.59
N GLU A 184 -3.20 -15.11 -6.92
CA GLU A 184 -3.71 -16.44 -7.24
C GLU A 184 -5.22 -16.46 -7.49
N ALA A 185 -5.71 -17.57 -8.06
CA ALA A 185 -7.13 -17.86 -8.23
C ALA A 185 -7.97 -16.73 -8.88
N PHE A 186 -7.48 -16.16 -9.98
CA PHE A 186 -8.21 -15.15 -10.76
C PHE A 186 -9.59 -15.65 -11.18
N THR A 187 -10.62 -14.84 -10.95
CA THR A 187 -12.02 -15.16 -11.24
C THR A 187 -12.82 -13.90 -11.61
N VAL A 188 -14.02 -14.09 -12.15
CA VAL A 188 -14.96 -13.02 -12.50
C VAL A 188 -16.31 -13.31 -11.85
N THR A 189 -16.90 -12.31 -11.19
CA THR A 189 -18.23 -12.40 -10.58
C THR A 189 -19.33 -12.09 -11.59
N GLU A 190 -20.58 -12.43 -11.24
CA GLU A 190 -21.74 -12.20 -12.11
C GLU A 190 -21.98 -10.72 -12.46
N ASP A 191 -21.55 -9.79 -11.60
CA ASP A 191 -21.65 -8.34 -11.83
C ASP A 191 -20.48 -7.77 -12.64
N GLY A 192 -19.56 -8.63 -13.12
CA GLY A 192 -18.41 -8.23 -13.95
C GLY A 192 -17.20 -7.75 -13.15
N THR A 193 -17.20 -7.90 -11.82
CA THR A 193 -15.99 -7.64 -11.02
C THR A 193 -15.00 -8.78 -11.18
N TYR A 194 -13.76 -8.43 -11.50
CA TYR A 194 -12.64 -9.37 -11.52
C TYR A 194 -12.05 -9.46 -10.12
N ILE A 195 -11.72 -10.67 -9.66
CA ILE A 195 -11.13 -10.90 -8.33
C ILE A 195 -9.82 -11.65 -8.51
N LEU A 196 -8.78 -11.15 -7.85
CA LEU A 196 -7.49 -11.82 -7.70
C LEU A 196 -7.20 -11.99 -6.22
N TYR A 197 -6.76 -13.16 -5.79
CA TYR A 197 -6.48 -13.41 -4.38
C TYR A 197 -5.01 -13.18 -4.07
N GLN A 198 -4.73 -12.40 -3.02
CA GLN A 198 -3.37 -12.18 -2.55
C GLN A 198 -3.09 -13.05 -1.33
N SER A 199 -1.96 -13.76 -1.35
CA SER A 199 -1.45 -14.49 -0.19
C SER A 199 -0.55 -13.56 0.63
N SER A 200 -0.79 -13.49 1.95
CA SER A 200 0.04 -12.69 2.87
C SER A 200 0.21 -13.42 4.20
N THR A 201 1.19 -13.01 5.01
CA THR A 201 1.41 -13.57 6.36
C THR A 201 1.05 -12.54 7.42
N ASP A 202 -0.25 -12.35 7.66
CA ASP A 202 -0.74 -11.26 8.49
C ASP A 202 -1.93 -11.65 9.38
N ALA A 203 -2.20 -12.95 9.53
CA ALA A 203 -3.17 -13.41 10.51
C ALA A 203 -2.78 -12.96 11.93
N ARG A 204 -1.47 -12.74 12.15
CA ARG A 204 -0.87 -12.26 13.40
C ARG A 204 -0.05 -10.99 13.22
N GLU A 205 0.05 -10.20 14.29
CA GLU A 205 0.87 -8.97 14.35
C GLU A 205 2.33 -9.19 13.96
N GLU A 206 2.94 -10.30 14.38
CA GLU A 206 4.36 -10.60 14.10
C GLU A 206 4.62 -11.01 12.64
N GLY A 207 3.66 -10.82 11.73
CA GLY A 207 3.81 -11.18 10.33
C GLY A 207 3.77 -12.70 10.10
N THR A 208 2.99 -13.43 10.89
CA THR A 208 2.84 -14.90 10.79
C THR A 208 1.40 -15.32 10.51
N GLY A 209 1.25 -16.53 9.97
CA GLY A 209 -0.03 -17.12 9.59
C GLY A 209 -0.49 -16.65 8.21
N ARG A 210 -0.46 -17.58 7.24
CA ARG A 210 -0.85 -17.31 5.86
C ARG A 210 -2.37 -17.06 5.78
N THR A 211 -2.75 -15.95 5.18
CA THR A 211 -4.12 -15.60 4.78
C THR A 211 -4.17 -15.42 3.27
N VAL A 212 -5.33 -15.67 2.68
CA VAL A 212 -5.61 -15.51 1.25
C VAL A 212 -6.85 -14.66 1.13
N LYS A 213 -6.78 -13.58 0.34
CA LYS A 213 -7.80 -12.52 0.42
C LYS A 213 -8.06 -11.81 -0.91
N PRO A 214 -9.31 -11.44 -1.18
CA PRO A 214 -9.71 -10.89 -2.47
C PRO A 214 -9.21 -9.46 -2.64
N CYS A 215 -8.65 -9.19 -3.82
CA CYS A 215 -8.46 -7.87 -4.41
C CYS A 215 -9.46 -7.73 -5.57
N TYR A 216 -10.06 -6.56 -5.74
CA TYR A 216 -11.20 -6.34 -6.63
C TYR A 216 -10.81 -5.43 -7.79
N PHE A 217 -11.15 -5.81 -9.02
CA PHE A 217 -10.78 -5.09 -10.24
C PHE A 217 -11.95 -4.92 -11.21
N TYR A 218 -11.83 -3.92 -12.07
CA TYR A 218 -12.63 -3.75 -13.27
C TYR A 218 -11.71 -3.66 -14.50
N TYR A 219 -12.30 -3.80 -15.68
CA TYR A 219 -11.60 -3.67 -16.95
C TYR A 219 -12.15 -2.48 -17.71
N GLU A 220 -11.27 -1.56 -18.10
CA GLU A 220 -11.63 -0.38 -18.89
C GLU A 220 -10.40 0.15 -19.63
N ASN A 221 -10.61 0.64 -20.85
CA ASN A 221 -9.58 1.25 -21.70
C ASN A 221 -8.40 0.30 -21.95
N GLY A 222 -8.68 -0.97 -22.24
CA GLY A 222 -7.66 -1.96 -22.56
C GLY A 222 -6.86 -2.51 -21.37
N SER A 223 -7.12 -2.09 -20.13
CA SER A 223 -6.36 -2.52 -18.95
C SER A 223 -7.24 -2.87 -17.75
N PHE A 224 -6.68 -3.64 -16.83
CA PHE A 224 -7.27 -3.90 -15.52
C PHE A 224 -6.93 -2.79 -14.53
N HIS A 225 -7.91 -2.40 -13.73
CA HIS A 225 -7.80 -1.39 -12.69
C HIS A 225 -8.36 -1.97 -11.39
N GLU A 226 -7.62 -1.91 -10.30
CA GLU A 226 -8.13 -2.23 -8.97
C GLU A 226 -9.14 -1.14 -8.57
N TYR A 227 -10.27 -1.55 -7.96
CA TYR A 227 -11.10 -0.63 -7.19
C TYR A 227 -10.28 -0.20 -5.97
N GLY A 228 -9.56 0.91 -6.13
CA GLY A 228 -8.67 1.45 -5.13
C GLY A 228 -9.40 1.73 -3.82
N ALA A 229 -8.64 2.06 -2.78
CA ALA A 229 -9.22 2.33 -1.47
C ALA A 229 -8.67 3.60 -0.83
N MET A 230 -9.52 4.21 0.00
CA MET A 230 -9.22 5.40 0.76
C MET A 230 -9.34 5.13 2.24
N ALA A 231 -8.29 5.47 2.98
CA ALA A 231 -8.30 5.44 4.43
C ALA A 231 -9.28 6.49 4.97
N VAL A 232 -10.05 6.10 5.99
CA VAL A 232 -10.96 7.00 6.70
C VAL A 232 -10.86 6.83 8.21
N GLY A 233 -11.00 7.95 8.93
CA GLY A 233 -11.02 7.95 10.38
C GLY A 233 -12.27 7.28 10.94
N GLN A 234 -12.14 6.72 12.16
CA GLN A 234 -13.24 6.04 12.84
C GLN A 234 -14.47 6.95 13.03
N ASP A 235 -14.30 8.23 13.35
CA ASP A 235 -15.42 9.17 13.52
C ASP A 235 -16.17 9.40 12.20
N SER A 236 -15.43 9.58 11.10
CA SER A 236 -15.99 9.72 9.75
C SER A 236 -16.76 8.46 9.34
N PHE A 237 -16.21 7.27 9.63
CA PHE A 237 -16.87 5.99 9.42
C PHE A 237 -18.15 5.85 10.26
N LEU A 238 -18.08 6.10 11.57
CA LEU A 238 -19.23 5.98 12.48
C LEU A 238 -20.35 7.00 12.18
N GLY A 239 -20.05 8.06 11.41
CA GLY A 239 -21.05 8.96 10.85
C GLY A 239 -21.93 8.34 9.75
N LEU A 240 -21.53 7.19 9.18
CA LEU A 240 -22.30 6.50 8.15
C LEU A 240 -23.45 5.67 8.75
N PRO A 241 -24.66 5.72 8.16
CA PRO A 241 -25.76 4.82 8.51
C PRO A 241 -25.33 3.35 8.48
N GLY A 242 -25.59 2.60 9.57
CA GLY A 242 -25.25 1.18 9.67
C GLY A 242 -23.83 0.87 10.16
N ALA A 243 -22.94 1.87 10.23
CA ALA A 243 -21.53 1.66 10.61
C ALA A 243 -21.37 1.13 12.04
N ALA A 244 -22.11 1.70 12.99
CA ALA A 244 -22.06 1.30 14.39
C ALA A 244 -22.47 -0.16 14.57
N GLU A 245 -23.46 -0.63 13.81
CA GLU A 245 -23.92 -2.02 13.85
C GLU A 245 -22.89 -3.01 13.30
N CYS A 246 -22.07 -2.58 12.32
CA CYS A 246 -20.97 -3.40 11.80
C CYS A 246 -19.83 -3.54 12.80
N PHE A 247 -19.56 -2.52 13.62
CA PHE A 247 -18.40 -2.49 14.54
C PHE A 247 -18.71 -2.94 15.98
N ALA A 248 -19.88 -2.59 16.53
CA ALA A 248 -20.22 -2.80 17.94
C ALA A 248 -20.02 -4.24 18.47
N PRO A 249 -20.29 -5.32 17.71
CA PRO A 249 -20.03 -6.69 18.17
C PRO A 249 -18.54 -6.94 18.47
N TYR A 250 -17.65 -6.39 17.65
CA TYR A 250 -16.21 -6.57 17.78
C TYR A 250 -15.64 -5.73 18.92
N GLU A 251 -16.11 -4.49 19.05
CA GLU A 251 -15.76 -3.62 20.18
C GLU A 251 -16.13 -4.28 21.53
N ALA A 252 -17.34 -4.85 21.61
CA ALA A 252 -17.80 -5.58 22.80
C ALA A 252 -16.92 -6.81 23.13
N ASP A 253 -16.35 -7.44 22.09
CA ASP A 253 -15.42 -8.55 22.21
C ASP A 253 -13.96 -8.11 22.43
N GLY A 254 -13.70 -6.81 22.56
CA GLY A 254 -12.37 -6.26 22.88
C GLY A 254 -11.45 -6.10 21.66
N TYR A 255 -12.00 -6.08 20.45
CA TYR A 255 -11.27 -5.65 19.26
C TYR A 255 -11.20 -4.12 19.20
N TRP A 256 -10.10 -3.61 18.65
CA TRP A 256 -9.95 -2.20 18.30
C TRP A 256 -9.72 -2.06 16.78
N VAL A 257 -10.05 -0.89 16.23
CA VAL A 257 -9.90 -0.59 14.80
C VAL A 257 -8.44 -0.26 14.50
N ARG A 258 -7.79 -1.06 13.67
CA ARG A 258 -6.46 -0.77 13.12
C ARG A 258 -6.55 0.33 12.09
N ASP A 259 -7.38 0.10 11.07
CA ASP A 259 -7.64 1.04 9.98
C ASP A 259 -9.00 0.72 9.32
N ILE A 260 -9.52 1.68 8.56
CA ILE A 260 -10.79 1.55 7.84
C ILE A 260 -10.57 2.08 6.43
N HIS A 261 -10.97 1.27 5.45
CA HIS A 261 -10.82 1.58 4.04
C HIS A 261 -12.19 1.59 3.36
N ILE A 262 -12.51 2.66 2.64
CA ILE A 262 -13.62 2.69 1.67
C ILE A 262 -13.02 2.31 0.32
N ARG A 263 -13.69 1.47 -0.46
CA ARG A 263 -13.26 1.09 -1.81
C ARG A 263 -14.09 1.76 -2.89
N GLY A 264 -13.50 1.94 -4.07
CA GLY A 264 -14.16 2.53 -5.23
C GLY A 264 -15.44 1.81 -5.63
N ASN A 265 -15.54 0.49 -5.43
CA ASN A 265 -16.76 -0.30 -5.68
C ASN A 265 -17.83 -0.21 -4.58
N GLY A 266 -17.62 0.61 -3.54
CA GLY A 266 -18.59 0.81 -2.46
C GLY A 266 -18.54 -0.20 -1.32
N LEU A 267 -17.51 -1.05 -1.28
CA LEU A 267 -17.19 -1.85 -0.09
C LEU A 267 -16.49 -0.99 0.98
N VAL A 268 -16.71 -1.34 2.24
CA VAL A 268 -15.97 -0.78 3.38
C VAL A 268 -15.31 -1.91 4.14
N GLN A 269 -14.01 -1.81 4.34
CA GLN A 269 -13.18 -2.83 4.97
C GLN A 269 -12.66 -2.30 6.30
N LEU A 270 -13.05 -2.96 7.39
CA LEU A 270 -12.55 -2.67 8.73
C LEU A 270 -11.49 -3.69 9.09
N ASN A 271 -10.25 -3.23 9.27
CA ASN A 271 -9.18 -4.07 9.78
C ASN A 271 -9.14 -3.92 11.30
N LEU A 272 -9.44 -5.02 11.99
CA LEU A 272 -9.64 -5.07 13.43
C LEU A 272 -8.55 -5.91 14.07
N ARG A 273 -8.21 -5.55 15.31
CA ARG A 273 -7.18 -6.26 16.06
C ARG A 273 -7.61 -6.55 17.49
N LYS A 274 -7.24 -7.75 17.96
CA LYS A 274 -7.35 -8.15 19.36
C LYS A 274 -6.15 -9.00 19.74
N GLU A 275 -5.43 -8.60 20.77
CA GLU A 275 -4.16 -9.22 21.15
C GLU A 275 -3.19 -9.24 19.95
N ASP A 276 -2.76 -10.42 19.54
CA ASP A 276 -1.89 -10.66 18.39
C ASP A 276 -2.66 -11.01 17.11
N ARG A 277 -4.00 -10.99 17.11
CA ARG A 277 -4.85 -11.46 15.99
C ARG A 277 -5.41 -10.32 15.16
N ASN A 278 -5.36 -10.48 13.85
CA ASN A 278 -5.99 -9.59 12.90
C ASN A 278 -7.25 -10.23 12.30
N VAL A 279 -8.30 -9.44 12.14
CA VAL A 279 -9.57 -9.82 11.49
C VAL A 279 -10.00 -8.69 10.56
N ASN A 280 -10.47 -9.03 9.37
CA ASN A 280 -11.06 -8.08 8.45
C ASN A 280 -12.59 -8.29 8.42
N VAL A 281 -13.33 -7.19 8.51
CA VAL A 281 -14.78 -7.18 8.33
C VAL A 281 -15.09 -6.37 7.09
N THR A 282 -15.69 -7.02 6.09
CA THR A 282 -16.13 -6.35 4.87
C THR A 282 -17.63 -6.03 4.98
N CYS A 283 -17.96 -4.76 4.75
CA CYS A 283 -19.32 -4.24 4.74
C CYS A 283 -19.66 -3.74 3.33
N ALA A 284 -20.90 -3.90 2.90
CA ALA A 284 -21.41 -3.30 1.67
C ALA A 284 -22.47 -2.25 1.98
N TRP A 285 -22.57 -1.26 1.11
CA TRP A 285 -23.64 -0.27 1.14
C TRP A 285 -24.88 -0.80 0.44
N LYS A 286 -25.92 -1.12 1.20
CA LYS A 286 -27.20 -1.67 0.71
C LYS A 286 -28.37 -0.91 1.32
N ASP A 287 -29.35 -0.55 0.49
CA ASP A 287 -30.57 0.14 0.94
C ASP A 287 -30.31 1.41 1.77
N GLY A 288 -29.26 2.17 1.44
CA GLY A 288 -28.91 3.43 2.09
C GLY A 288 -28.21 3.30 3.46
N LYS A 289 -27.67 2.12 3.79
CA LYS A 289 -26.88 1.88 5.00
C LYS A 289 -25.83 0.79 4.77
N LEU A 290 -24.85 0.73 5.67
CA LEU A 290 -23.88 -0.37 5.71
C LEU A 290 -24.50 -1.63 6.32
N SER A 291 -24.13 -2.78 5.75
CA SER A 291 -24.34 -4.11 6.32
C SER A 291 -23.09 -4.96 6.17
N LYS A 292 -22.75 -5.74 7.21
CA LYS A 292 -21.69 -6.74 7.13
C LYS A 292 -22.02 -7.77 6.04
N GLU A 293 -21.06 -8.03 5.16
CA GLU A 293 -21.11 -9.07 4.13
C GLU A 293 -20.26 -10.27 4.53
N GLU A 294 -19.00 -10.01 4.90
CA GLU A 294 -17.99 -11.05 5.09
C GLU A 294 -17.10 -10.73 6.30
N GLU A 295 -16.49 -11.78 6.84
CA GLU A 295 -15.44 -11.71 7.85
C GLU A 295 -14.33 -12.69 7.46
N ASN A 296 -13.10 -12.22 7.45
CA ASN A 296 -11.91 -12.99 7.08
C ASN A 296 -10.82 -12.85 8.14
N ASP A 297 -10.02 -13.89 8.32
CA ASP A 297 -8.79 -13.80 9.12
C ASP A 297 -7.75 -12.91 8.39
N GLY A 298 -7.02 -12.10 9.15
CA GLY A 298 -6.02 -11.15 8.62
C GLY A 298 -6.60 -9.77 8.29
N ILE A 299 -5.85 -9.00 7.51
CA ILE A 299 -6.19 -7.64 7.05
C ILE A 299 -6.80 -7.75 5.64
N ALA A 300 -7.56 -6.75 5.18
CA ALA A 300 -8.08 -6.68 3.81
C ALA A 300 -7.00 -6.84 2.72
N GLY A 301 -7.39 -7.40 1.57
CA GLY A 301 -6.52 -7.56 0.41
C GLY A 301 -6.53 -6.31 -0.43
N LEU A 302 -5.37 -5.72 -0.67
CA LEU A 302 -5.16 -4.55 -1.53
C LEU A 302 -3.88 -4.78 -2.32
N LEU A 303 -3.98 -4.72 -3.66
CA LEU A 303 -2.76 -4.55 -4.45
C LEU A 303 -2.36 -3.08 -4.31
N VAL A 304 -1.38 -2.83 -3.45
CA VAL A 304 -0.89 -1.48 -3.20
C VAL A 304 -0.15 -0.99 -4.45
N GLY A 305 -0.53 0.17 -5.00
CA GLY A 305 0.10 0.66 -6.22
C GLY A 305 -0.80 1.43 -7.16
N GLU A 306 -0.26 1.82 -8.31
CA GLU A 306 -0.98 2.53 -9.39
C GLU A 306 -1.95 1.65 -10.19
N LEU A 307 -2.01 0.36 -9.87
CA LEU A 307 -3.16 -0.46 -10.26
C LEU A 307 -4.44 0.04 -9.61
N ALA A 308 -4.37 0.73 -8.46
CA ALA A 308 -5.50 1.28 -7.74
C ALA A 308 -6.05 2.53 -8.42
N SER A 309 -7.29 2.45 -8.89
CA SER A 309 -8.02 3.60 -9.41
C SER A 309 -8.67 4.42 -8.28
N ALA A 310 -8.65 5.75 -8.43
CA ALA A 310 -9.37 6.69 -7.57
C ALA A 310 -10.85 6.89 -7.97
N GLU A 311 -11.38 6.07 -8.89
CA GLU A 311 -12.74 6.20 -9.40
C GLU A 311 -13.79 5.54 -8.50
N TRP A 312 -14.98 6.16 -8.49
CA TRP A 312 -16.13 5.65 -7.77
C TRP A 312 -17.06 4.88 -8.71
N HIS A 313 -17.24 3.60 -8.39
CA HIS A 313 -18.12 2.64 -9.07
C HIS A 313 -19.21 2.10 -8.12
N GLY A 314 -19.16 2.49 -6.84
CA GLY A 314 -20.12 2.09 -5.83
C GLY A 314 -21.49 2.79 -5.94
N PRO A 315 -22.45 2.43 -5.07
CA PRO A 315 -23.79 3.01 -5.07
C PRO A 315 -23.80 4.48 -4.62
N GLU A 316 -24.79 5.24 -5.12
CA GLU A 316 -24.99 6.63 -4.70
C GLU A 316 -25.36 6.75 -3.20
N GLY A 317 -24.92 7.84 -2.56
CA GLY A 317 -25.36 8.17 -1.20
C GLY A 317 -24.26 8.78 -0.31
N ALA A 318 -24.42 8.59 1.00
CA ALA A 318 -23.50 9.15 1.99
C ALA A 318 -22.08 8.58 1.88
N LEU A 319 -21.95 7.30 1.48
CA LEU A 319 -20.65 6.68 1.27
C LEU A 319 -19.89 7.29 0.08
N GLN A 320 -20.57 7.50 -1.05
CA GLN A 320 -20.01 8.22 -2.20
C GLN A 320 -19.58 9.64 -1.82
N GLN A 321 -20.41 10.39 -1.08
CA GLN A 321 -20.07 11.75 -0.66
C GLN A 321 -18.81 11.78 0.22
N LEU A 322 -18.63 10.77 1.08
CA LEU A 322 -17.44 10.63 1.89
C LEU A 322 -16.21 10.29 1.03
N TRP A 323 -16.34 9.36 0.08
CA TRP A 323 -15.30 9.05 -0.91
C TRP A 323 -14.88 10.29 -1.70
N GLU A 324 -15.82 11.02 -2.30
CA GLU A 324 -15.54 12.22 -3.10
C GLU A 324 -14.86 13.32 -2.28
N LYS A 325 -15.33 13.54 -1.04
CA LYS A 325 -14.69 14.49 -0.12
C LYS A 325 -13.25 14.07 0.18
N ARG A 326 -13.03 12.77 0.41
CA ARG A 326 -11.73 12.23 0.77
C ARG A 326 -10.76 12.24 -0.41
N ARG A 327 -11.24 11.90 -1.61
CA ARG A 327 -10.54 12.05 -2.87
C ARG A 327 -10.11 13.48 -3.13
N ALA A 328 -11.01 14.44 -3.00
CA ALA A 328 -10.67 15.85 -3.18
C ALA A 328 -9.60 16.32 -2.18
N ALA A 329 -9.60 15.78 -0.96
CA ALA A 329 -8.53 16.04 0.01
C ALA A 329 -7.21 15.39 -0.38
N GLU A 330 -7.19 14.13 -0.83
CA GLU A 330 -5.98 13.47 -1.34
C GLU A 330 -5.42 14.17 -2.58
N GLU A 331 -6.27 14.59 -3.51
CA GLU A 331 -5.86 15.40 -4.66
C GLU A 331 -5.30 16.76 -4.22
N ALA A 332 -5.86 17.41 -3.20
CA ALA A 332 -5.36 18.71 -2.72
C ALA A 332 -4.07 18.60 -1.88
N ASP A 333 -3.86 17.47 -1.24
CA ASP A 333 -2.79 17.26 -0.26
C ASP A 333 -1.65 16.39 -0.78
N GLY A 334 -1.86 15.61 -1.83
CA GLY A 334 -0.87 14.70 -2.39
C GLY A 334 -0.94 13.27 -1.89
N ILE A 335 -0.11 12.48 -2.56
CA ILE A 335 0.09 11.06 -2.33
C ILE A 335 1.28 10.90 -1.40
N ALA A 336 1.04 10.28 -0.26
CA ALA A 336 2.05 9.71 0.64
C ALA A 336 1.49 8.40 1.16
N VAL A 337 1.82 7.30 0.48
CA VAL A 337 1.33 5.97 0.82
C VAL A 337 2.40 5.24 1.60
N GLU A 338 2.11 4.94 2.86
CA GLU A 338 2.96 4.08 3.68
C GLU A 338 2.86 2.64 3.19
N MET A 339 4.01 1.99 3.01
CA MET A 339 4.11 0.57 2.70
C MET A 339 4.34 -0.23 3.97
N GLU A 340 3.77 -1.44 4.03
CA GLU A 340 4.07 -2.39 5.11
C GLU A 340 5.37 -3.16 4.81
N PRO A 341 6.17 -3.53 5.84
CA PRO A 341 7.37 -4.34 5.64
C PRO A 341 7.08 -5.66 4.92
N ALA A 342 7.95 -6.04 3.99
CA ALA A 342 7.87 -7.21 3.13
C ALA A 342 6.65 -7.27 2.18
N GLN A 343 5.75 -6.28 2.21
CA GLN A 343 4.67 -6.16 1.25
C GLN A 343 5.22 -5.83 -0.14
N ALA A 344 4.67 -6.46 -1.17
CA ALA A 344 4.86 -6.03 -2.55
C ALA A 344 3.89 -4.89 -2.87
N ALA A 345 4.40 -3.82 -3.46
CA ALA A 345 3.60 -2.74 -4.03
C ALA A 345 4.08 -2.42 -5.45
N TRP A 346 3.23 -1.85 -6.30
CA TRP A 346 3.52 -1.61 -7.72
C TRP A 346 3.30 -0.15 -8.10
N TYR A 347 4.37 0.60 -8.36
CA TYR A 347 4.29 2.00 -8.76
C TYR A 347 5.22 2.26 -9.94
N ASP A 348 4.80 3.10 -10.90
CA ASP A 348 5.65 3.62 -11.95
C ASP A 348 6.62 4.64 -11.37
N LEU A 349 7.79 4.18 -10.96
CA LEU A 349 8.80 5.02 -10.31
C LEU A 349 9.57 5.86 -11.33
N ASP A 350 9.66 5.42 -12.58
CA ASP A 350 10.50 6.06 -13.60
C ASP A 350 9.73 6.82 -14.70
N GLY A 351 8.40 6.65 -14.75
CA GLY A 351 7.45 7.34 -15.61
C GLY A 351 7.27 6.70 -16.98
N ASP A 352 7.60 5.42 -17.15
CA ASP A 352 7.51 4.71 -18.43
C ASP A 352 6.13 4.06 -18.71
N GLY A 353 5.23 4.11 -17.74
CA GLY A 353 3.89 3.52 -17.77
C GLY A 353 3.80 2.07 -17.31
N VAL A 354 4.90 1.47 -16.85
CA VAL A 354 4.98 0.08 -16.35
C VAL A 354 5.34 0.08 -14.87
N PRO A 355 4.39 -0.17 -13.96
CA PRO A 355 4.69 -0.15 -12.53
C PRO A 355 5.71 -1.21 -12.09
N GLU A 356 6.78 -0.81 -11.40
CA GLU A 356 7.78 -1.70 -10.81
C GLU A 356 7.32 -2.29 -9.47
N GLU A 357 7.73 -3.53 -9.15
CA GLU A 357 7.52 -4.10 -7.82
C GLU A 357 8.50 -3.51 -6.82
N ILE A 358 7.99 -2.85 -5.78
CA ILE A 358 8.75 -2.35 -4.65
C ILE A 358 8.48 -3.25 -3.45
N ARG A 359 9.54 -3.62 -2.74
CA ARG A 359 9.47 -4.27 -1.43
C ARG A 359 10.58 -3.72 -0.55
N TYR A 360 10.30 -3.54 0.74
CA TYR A 360 11.35 -3.27 1.72
C TYR A 360 11.31 -4.26 2.86
N THR A 361 12.45 -4.47 3.52
CA THR A 361 12.55 -5.29 4.72
C THR A 361 13.27 -4.51 5.80
N VAL A 362 12.88 -4.76 7.05
CA VAL A 362 13.49 -4.16 8.23
C VAL A 362 14.31 -5.24 8.94
N ARG A 363 15.58 -4.96 9.22
CA ARG A 363 16.47 -5.86 9.96
C ARG A 363 16.35 -5.54 11.45
N THR A 364 15.97 -6.52 12.25
CA THR A 364 15.86 -6.40 13.71
C THR A 364 16.96 -7.22 14.39
N GLY A 365 17.56 -6.66 15.44
CA GLY A 365 18.63 -7.29 16.21
C GLY A 365 18.13 -8.33 17.23
N GLU A 366 19.07 -9.07 17.85
CA GLU A 366 18.76 -10.13 18.84
C GLU A 366 17.96 -9.64 20.06
N ASP A 367 18.07 -8.36 20.41
CA ASP A 367 17.40 -7.78 21.58
C ASP A 367 15.95 -7.29 21.27
N MET A 368 15.48 -7.39 20.03
CA MET A 368 14.13 -7.05 19.52
C MET A 368 13.60 -5.62 19.77
N TYR A 369 14.39 -4.73 20.40
CA TYR A 369 14.04 -3.32 20.57
C TYR A 369 14.72 -2.49 19.47
N GLY A 370 13.93 -2.01 18.51
CA GLY A 370 14.39 -1.19 17.39
C GLY A 370 14.80 -1.98 16.15
N ALA A 371 15.36 -1.27 15.17
CA ALA A 371 15.85 -1.83 13.92
C ALA A 371 17.33 -1.51 13.71
N ASP A 372 18.11 -2.50 13.28
CA ASP A 372 19.53 -2.37 12.96
C ASP A 372 19.77 -1.85 11.53
N GLY A 373 18.71 -1.82 10.72
CA GLY A 373 18.79 -1.35 9.34
C GLY A 373 17.55 -1.70 8.53
N MET A 374 17.58 -1.33 7.26
CA MET A 374 16.56 -1.72 6.29
C MET A 374 17.17 -1.92 4.90
N GLU A 375 16.40 -2.58 4.04
CA GLU A 375 16.72 -2.82 2.64
C GLU A 375 15.50 -2.51 1.78
N VAL A 376 15.70 -1.86 0.64
CA VAL A 376 14.68 -1.63 -0.40
C VAL A 376 15.10 -2.36 -1.67
N SER A 377 14.16 -3.09 -2.24
CA SER A 377 14.28 -3.80 -3.50
C SER A 377 13.26 -3.30 -4.52
N ILE A 378 13.69 -3.20 -5.78
CA ILE A 378 12.86 -2.93 -6.96
C ILE A 378 13.02 -4.14 -7.89
N ASP A 379 11.91 -4.73 -8.33
CA ASP A 379 11.84 -5.94 -9.16
C ASP A 379 12.71 -7.09 -8.63
N GLY A 380 12.64 -7.31 -7.31
CA GLY A 380 13.39 -8.35 -6.60
C GLY A 380 14.89 -8.09 -6.48
N LYS A 381 15.39 -6.94 -6.93
CA LYS A 381 16.79 -6.55 -6.79
C LYS A 381 16.94 -5.46 -5.73
N THR A 382 17.81 -5.70 -4.76
CA THR A 382 18.22 -4.69 -3.77
C THR A 382 18.82 -3.46 -4.47
N VAL A 383 18.21 -2.29 -4.27
CA VAL A 383 18.63 -1.02 -4.87
C VAL A 383 19.16 -0.02 -3.84
N TRP A 384 18.80 -0.18 -2.57
CA TRP A 384 19.26 0.66 -1.47
C TRP A 384 19.21 -0.09 -0.13
N GLU A 385 20.14 0.21 0.76
CA GLU A 385 20.20 -0.35 2.11
C GLU A 385 20.86 0.65 3.08
N THR A 386 20.54 0.52 4.37
CA THR A 386 21.22 1.24 5.46
C THR A 386 21.41 0.33 6.67
N ASP A 387 22.55 0.47 7.35
CA ASP A 387 22.88 -0.18 8.63
C ASP A 387 22.77 0.79 9.82
N GLN A 388 22.09 1.93 9.63
CA GLN A 388 21.82 2.84 10.74
C GLN A 388 20.82 2.20 11.70
N ALA A 389 21.22 2.06 12.96
CA ALA A 389 20.31 1.63 14.01
C ALA A 389 19.36 2.77 14.39
N VAL A 390 18.08 2.43 14.57
CA VAL A 390 17.00 3.34 15.00
C VAL A 390 16.20 2.69 16.11
N SER A 391 15.71 3.47 17.09
CA SER A 391 15.14 2.88 18.31
C SER A 391 13.74 2.28 18.14
N ILE A 392 12.96 2.71 17.14
CA ILE A 392 11.62 2.17 16.86
C ILE A 392 11.64 1.28 15.62
N GLY A 393 11.98 1.84 14.45
CA GLY A 393 11.91 1.10 13.19
C GLY A 393 11.97 2.00 11.96
N TYR A 394 11.68 1.41 10.80
CA TYR A 394 11.71 2.09 9.52
C TYR A 394 10.35 2.01 8.83
N GLN A 395 9.96 3.12 8.18
CA GLN A 395 8.84 3.18 7.24
C GLN A 395 9.35 3.56 5.85
N LEU A 396 8.73 2.97 4.83
CA LEU A 396 8.90 3.38 3.44
C LEU A 396 7.58 4.00 2.98
N LEU A 397 7.65 5.20 2.41
CA LEU A 397 6.51 5.84 1.76
C LEU A 397 6.77 5.96 0.26
N VAL A 398 5.71 5.79 -0.53
CA VAL A 398 5.68 6.23 -1.92
C VAL A 398 5.02 7.60 -1.99
N VAL A 399 5.69 8.54 -2.64
CA VAL A 399 5.25 9.94 -2.74
C VAL A 399 5.25 10.41 -4.18
N ASP A 400 4.46 11.44 -4.47
CA ASP A 400 4.41 12.10 -5.78
C ASP A 400 4.83 13.57 -5.58
N LEU A 401 6.11 13.87 -5.82
CA LEU A 401 6.65 15.22 -5.63
C LEU A 401 6.28 16.16 -6.77
N ASP A 402 6.23 15.68 -8.02
CA ASP A 402 5.83 16.45 -9.22
C ASP A 402 4.85 15.65 -10.09
N ARG A 403 3.56 15.95 -9.97
CA ARG A 403 2.50 15.21 -10.67
C ARG A 403 2.56 15.30 -12.19
N ASN A 404 3.39 16.20 -12.73
CA ASN A 404 3.48 16.45 -14.16
C ASN A 404 4.53 15.57 -14.85
N ASP A 405 5.40 14.89 -14.10
CA ASP A 405 6.47 14.08 -14.67
C ASP A 405 6.11 12.60 -14.83
N GLY A 406 4.99 12.17 -14.26
CA GLY A 406 4.49 10.80 -14.32
C GLY A 406 5.20 9.83 -13.38
N LYS A 407 6.17 10.29 -12.60
CA LYS A 407 7.00 9.45 -11.73
C LYS A 407 6.43 9.36 -10.33
N LYS A 408 7.05 8.50 -9.52
CA LYS A 408 6.89 8.46 -8.07
C LYS A 408 8.25 8.41 -7.41
N GLU A 409 8.35 9.03 -6.25
CA GLU A 409 9.53 8.99 -5.39
C GLU A 409 9.30 8.10 -4.19
N LEU A 410 10.40 7.70 -3.56
CA LEU A 410 10.39 6.99 -2.29
C LEU A 410 10.86 7.91 -1.17
N ALA A 411 10.17 7.87 -0.03
CA ALA A 411 10.62 8.49 1.22
C ALA A 411 10.91 7.41 2.27
N VAL A 412 12.12 7.40 2.82
CA VAL A 412 12.53 6.50 3.91
C VAL A 412 12.53 7.27 5.22
N TYR A 413 11.79 6.76 6.20
CA TYR A 413 11.61 7.39 7.50
C TYR A 413 12.15 6.50 8.62
N GLY A 414 13.24 6.95 9.27
CA GLY A 414 13.87 6.24 10.38
C GLY A 414 13.35 6.74 11.72
N LEU A 415 12.51 5.96 12.40
CA LEU A 415 11.76 6.34 13.59
C LEU A 415 12.57 6.13 14.88
N GLU A 416 12.51 7.13 15.75
CA GLU A 416 13.15 7.16 17.06
C GLU A 416 12.13 7.35 18.19
N ASP A 417 12.54 7.03 19.41
CA ASP A 417 11.73 7.11 20.61
C ASP A 417 11.13 8.50 20.80
N SER A 418 9.98 8.56 21.48
CA SER A 418 9.21 9.79 21.68
C SER A 418 8.70 10.43 20.37
N GLY A 419 8.57 9.63 19.31
CA GLY A 419 8.06 10.05 18.01
C GLY A 419 9.05 10.90 17.21
N GLY A 420 10.34 10.87 17.58
CA GLY A 420 11.38 11.54 16.82
C GLY A 420 11.76 10.76 15.56
N PHE A 421 12.66 11.33 14.77
CA PHE A 421 13.26 10.63 13.63
C PHE A 421 14.74 10.97 13.45
N SER A 422 15.49 9.99 12.93
CA SER A 422 16.92 10.13 12.64
C SER A 422 17.21 10.33 11.16
N MET A 423 16.26 10.04 10.28
CA MET A 423 16.31 10.40 8.86
C MET A 423 14.91 10.51 8.27
N LEU A 424 14.74 11.40 7.30
CA LEU A 424 13.60 11.40 6.38
C LEU A 424 14.13 11.70 4.98
N LYS A 425 14.60 10.64 4.32
CA LYS A 425 15.32 10.71 3.04
C LYS A 425 14.38 10.50 1.87
N PHE A 426 14.57 11.27 0.80
CA PHE A 426 13.80 11.14 -0.44
C PHE A 426 14.68 10.61 -1.56
N PHE A 427 14.12 9.77 -2.43
CA PHE A 427 14.81 9.13 -3.53
C PHE A 427 13.96 9.15 -4.80
N ALA A 428 14.60 9.42 -5.93
CA ALA A 428 14.03 9.17 -7.25
C ALA A 428 14.63 7.89 -7.84
N ALA A 429 13.82 7.14 -8.60
CA ALA A 429 14.33 6.05 -9.42
C ALA A 429 14.96 6.62 -10.71
N GLU A 430 16.23 6.33 -10.94
CA GLU A 430 16.95 6.69 -12.17
C GLU A 430 17.86 5.53 -12.57
N ASP A 431 17.74 5.05 -13.81
CA ASP A 431 18.59 3.99 -14.40
C ASP A 431 18.65 2.70 -13.54
N GLY A 432 17.51 2.26 -13.00
CA GLY A 432 17.41 1.04 -12.16
C GLY A 432 18.15 1.15 -10.83
N LYS A 433 18.28 2.36 -10.29
CA LYS A 433 18.87 2.68 -8.98
C LYS A 433 18.07 3.79 -8.29
N LEU A 434 18.22 3.89 -6.97
CA LEU A 434 17.71 5.02 -6.20
C LEU A 434 18.78 6.11 -6.08
N LYS A 435 18.42 7.32 -6.50
CA LYS A 435 19.21 8.54 -6.34
C LYS A 435 18.63 9.37 -5.22
N GLU A 436 19.44 9.65 -4.21
CA GLU A 436 19.05 10.50 -3.08
C GLU A 436 18.79 11.94 -3.54
N LEU A 437 17.59 12.43 -3.26
CA LEU A 437 17.17 13.83 -3.46
C LEU A 437 17.51 14.69 -2.24
N GLY A 438 17.60 14.09 -1.06
CA GLY A 438 18.07 14.74 0.17
C GLY A 438 17.44 14.14 1.42
N ASP A 439 17.93 14.58 2.59
CA ASP A 439 17.41 14.21 3.90
C ASP A 439 16.83 15.44 4.60
N LEU A 440 15.53 15.41 4.93
CA LEU A 440 14.87 16.50 5.62
C LEU A 440 15.47 16.75 7.01
N ARG A 441 16.06 15.72 7.63
CA ARG A 441 16.74 15.81 8.92
C ARG A 441 17.97 16.72 8.89
N GLU A 442 18.62 16.85 7.73
CA GLU A 442 19.83 17.63 7.51
C GLU A 442 19.56 19.06 7.01
N VAL A 443 18.31 19.36 6.65
CA VAL A 443 17.94 20.70 6.15
C VAL A 443 18.01 21.73 7.27
N SER A 444 18.73 22.83 6.99
CA SER A 444 18.73 23.99 7.88
C SER A 444 17.35 24.65 7.88
N ILE A 445 16.70 24.71 9.03
CA ILE A 445 15.38 25.33 9.19
C ILE A 445 15.46 26.59 10.03
N LEU A 446 14.51 27.50 9.83
CA LEU A 446 14.34 28.73 10.61
C LEU A 446 15.63 29.57 10.61
N GLY A 447 16.29 29.69 9.45
CA GLY A 447 17.54 30.42 9.30
C GLY A 447 18.74 29.79 10.04
N GLY A 448 18.68 28.48 10.32
CA GLY A 448 19.70 27.73 11.05
C GLY A 448 19.58 27.79 12.57
N LEU A 449 18.46 28.30 13.08
CA LEU A 449 18.19 28.39 14.53
C LEU A 449 17.29 27.25 15.04
N GLY A 450 16.66 26.48 14.15
CA GLY A 450 15.80 25.37 14.52
C GLY A 450 16.40 24.01 14.20
N ASN A 451 15.84 22.97 14.82
CA ASN A 451 16.12 21.58 14.51
C ASN A 451 14.82 20.83 14.21
N LEU A 452 14.82 20.02 13.16
CA LEU A 452 13.68 19.18 12.82
C LEU A 452 13.88 17.78 13.42
N TYR A 453 13.24 17.52 14.57
CA TYR A 453 13.34 16.23 15.26
C TYR A 453 12.07 15.39 15.17
N ARG A 454 10.91 16.02 15.06
CA ARG A 454 9.61 15.36 14.97
C ARG A 454 8.66 16.18 14.08
N ILE A 455 7.77 15.47 13.40
CA ILE A 455 6.69 16.03 12.59
C ILE A 455 5.34 15.56 13.13
N GLY A 456 4.37 16.47 13.20
CA GLY A 456 3.01 16.20 13.62
C GLY A 456 2.14 15.65 12.50
N VAL A 457 0.99 15.09 12.87
CA VAL A 457 -0.02 14.64 11.91
C VAL A 457 -0.68 15.86 11.24
N PHE A 458 -0.64 15.88 9.91
CA PHE A 458 -1.27 16.87 9.05
C PHE A 458 -2.77 16.59 8.89
N ASP A 459 -3.16 15.32 8.73
CA ASP A 459 -4.54 14.88 8.51
C ASP A 459 -4.91 13.76 9.50
N PHE A 460 -5.85 14.02 10.40
CA PHE A 460 -6.28 13.07 11.42
C PHE A 460 -7.17 11.94 10.89
N ASP A 461 -7.89 12.15 9.78
CA ASP A 461 -8.72 11.09 9.20
C ASP A 461 -7.83 10.03 8.54
N SER A 462 -6.74 10.44 7.89
CA SER A 462 -5.85 9.54 7.15
C SER A 462 -4.50 9.29 7.84
N GLY A 463 -4.24 9.91 9.00
CA GLY A 463 -2.96 9.83 9.71
C GLY A 463 -1.76 10.45 8.98
N ARG A 464 -1.95 11.20 7.88
CA ARG A 464 -0.83 11.69 7.06
C ARG A 464 0.01 12.71 7.82
N MET A 465 1.33 12.61 7.73
CA MET A 465 2.28 13.49 8.45
C MET A 465 2.76 14.69 7.64
N MET A 466 2.61 14.63 6.32
CA MET A 466 3.09 15.66 5.40
C MET A 466 2.05 15.92 4.31
N ARG A 467 2.14 17.11 3.73
CA ARG A 467 1.38 17.51 2.55
C ARG A 467 2.35 17.68 1.38
N LEU A 468 2.02 17.07 0.25
CA LEU A 468 2.79 16.95 -0.99
C LEU A 468 1.93 17.48 -2.16
N PRO A 469 1.87 18.79 -2.41
CA PRO A 469 0.98 19.34 -3.43
C PRO A 469 1.26 18.83 -4.87
N GLY A 470 2.41 18.21 -5.12
CA GLY A 470 2.80 17.73 -6.44
C GLY A 470 3.40 18.81 -7.33
N ASP A 471 3.97 19.87 -6.74
CA ASP A 471 4.62 21.00 -7.40
C ASP A 471 6.11 21.13 -7.02
N GLY A 472 6.70 20.03 -6.54
CA GLY A 472 8.06 19.98 -6.01
C GLY A 472 8.20 20.54 -4.59
N SER A 473 7.09 20.79 -3.88
CA SER A 473 7.11 21.28 -2.50
C SER A 473 6.57 20.28 -1.49
N ILE A 474 6.98 20.44 -0.23
CA ILE A 474 6.44 19.69 0.92
C ILE A 474 6.07 20.68 2.03
N GLU A 475 4.93 20.46 2.66
CA GLU A 475 4.51 21.16 3.87
C GLU A 475 4.42 20.18 5.05
N ILE A 476 5.02 20.54 6.19
CA ILE A 476 4.98 19.76 7.43
C ILE A 476 4.67 20.64 8.64
N TRP A 477 4.11 20.02 9.68
CA TRP A 477 4.02 20.62 11.02
C TRP A 477 5.19 20.14 11.87
N ALA A 478 6.26 20.93 11.91
CA ALA A 478 7.44 20.65 12.72
C ALA A 478 7.14 20.84 14.20
N ASP A 479 7.55 19.87 15.01
CA ASP A 479 7.33 19.90 16.44
C ASP A 479 8.45 20.60 17.18
N THR A 480 8.09 21.68 17.88
CA THR A 480 8.94 22.45 18.79
C THR A 480 10.36 22.66 18.22
N PRO A 481 10.51 23.17 16.98
CA PRO A 481 11.81 23.21 16.31
C PRO A 481 12.81 24.14 17.00
N VAL A 482 12.32 25.08 17.81
CA VAL A 482 13.13 25.92 18.71
C VAL A 482 12.61 25.75 20.13
N PHE A 483 13.44 25.24 21.03
CA PHE A 483 13.05 25.07 22.43
C PHE A 483 13.00 26.43 23.14
N ALA A 484 11.89 26.71 23.83
CA ALA A 484 11.76 27.85 24.74
C ALA A 484 10.84 27.45 25.90
N GLU A 485 11.41 27.32 27.10
CA GLU A 485 10.68 26.81 28.29
C GLU A 485 9.41 27.64 28.56
N GLY A 486 9.48 28.96 28.40
CA GLY A 486 8.37 29.87 28.60
C GLY A 486 7.21 29.74 27.60
N LEU A 487 7.34 28.92 26.55
CA LEU A 487 6.25 28.62 25.61
C LEU A 487 5.73 27.18 25.73
N GLY A 488 6.58 26.22 26.10
CA GLY A 488 6.26 24.79 26.09
C GLY A 488 6.26 24.18 24.69
N SER A 489 5.52 23.09 24.51
CA SER A 489 5.40 22.35 23.25
C SER A 489 4.45 23.01 22.24
N TYR A 490 4.82 23.04 20.97
CA TYR A 490 4.03 23.63 19.89
C TYR A 490 4.41 23.04 18.53
N TYR A 491 3.58 23.28 17.52
CA TYR A 491 3.88 22.94 16.14
C TYR A 491 4.04 24.19 15.28
N VAL A 492 4.94 24.12 14.31
CA VAL A 492 5.25 25.19 13.35
C VAL A 492 5.08 24.65 11.95
N LYS A 493 4.33 25.36 11.13
CA LYS A 493 4.21 25.01 9.73
C LYS A 493 5.48 25.43 8.98
N LEU A 494 6.14 24.48 8.36
CA LEU A 494 7.33 24.69 7.55
C LEU A 494 7.09 24.15 6.14
N ASP A 495 7.52 24.90 5.12
CA ASP A 495 7.49 24.45 3.73
C ASP A 495 8.90 24.25 3.20
N PHE A 496 9.05 23.26 2.32
CA PHE A 496 10.29 22.85 1.71
C PHE A 496 10.11 22.75 0.20
N VAL A 497 11.19 22.94 -0.55
CA VAL A 497 11.21 22.80 -2.01
C VAL A 497 12.37 21.90 -2.42
N PHE A 498 12.10 21.08 -3.43
CA PHE A 498 13.09 20.22 -4.07
C PHE A 498 13.73 20.99 -5.23
N GLY A 499 15.05 20.96 -5.30
CA GLY A 499 15.82 21.56 -6.38
C GLY A 499 17.01 20.70 -6.79
N GLY A 500 17.70 21.11 -7.85
CA GLY A 500 18.84 20.34 -8.38
C GLY A 500 20.04 20.18 -7.42
N SER A 501 20.06 20.91 -6.30
CA SER A 501 21.07 20.80 -5.24
C SER A 501 20.56 20.13 -3.95
N GLY A 502 19.34 19.58 -3.97
CA GLY A 502 18.70 18.93 -2.83
C GLY A 502 17.50 19.70 -2.29
N ILE A 503 17.20 19.50 -1.01
CA ILE A 503 16.02 20.06 -0.32
C ILE A 503 16.39 21.37 0.38
N ALA A 504 15.53 22.39 0.30
CA ALA A 504 15.69 23.65 1.02
C ALA A 504 14.38 24.08 1.70
N GLN A 505 14.49 24.65 2.90
CA GLN A 505 13.35 25.28 3.58
C GLN A 505 13.02 26.63 2.94
N THR A 506 11.74 26.89 2.69
CA THR A 506 11.26 28.21 2.23
C THR A 506 11.15 29.15 3.43
N GLU A 507 12.03 30.15 3.50
CA GLU A 507 12.03 31.13 4.60
C GLU A 507 10.83 32.09 4.53
N ARG A 508 10.21 32.32 5.70
CA ARG A 508 9.12 33.27 5.89
C ARG A 508 9.49 34.31 6.97
N GLN A 509 8.85 35.49 6.89
CA GLN A 509 8.99 36.50 7.94
C GLN A 509 8.28 36.09 9.24
N GLU A 510 7.12 35.44 9.10
CA GLU A 510 6.29 34.90 10.17
C GLU A 510 5.89 33.46 9.79
N TYR A 511 5.89 32.58 10.78
CA TYR A 511 5.49 31.18 10.61
C TYR A 511 4.18 30.92 11.35
N ASP A 512 3.29 30.16 10.71
CA ASP A 512 2.05 29.71 11.33
C ASP A 512 2.38 28.71 12.43
N MET A 513 1.64 28.80 13.54
CA MET A 513 1.85 27.93 14.69
C MET A 513 0.55 27.38 15.25
N LYS A 514 0.62 26.17 15.79
CA LYS A 514 -0.48 25.49 16.47
C LYS A 514 -0.02 24.98 17.82
N VAL A 515 -0.87 25.11 18.81
CA VAL A 515 -0.69 24.50 20.13
C VAL A 515 -1.96 23.69 20.39
N PRO A 516 -2.01 22.43 19.93
CA PRO A 516 -3.23 21.64 20.01
C PRO A 516 -3.48 21.19 21.46
N LEU A 517 -4.72 21.34 21.91
CA LEU A 517 -5.32 20.51 22.94
C LEU A 517 -5.97 19.28 22.29
N THR A 518 -6.12 18.19 23.03
CA THR A 518 -7.08 17.14 22.67
C THR A 518 -8.48 17.78 22.56
N GLY A 519 -9.00 17.94 21.34
CA GLY A 519 -10.36 18.46 21.10
C GLY A 519 -10.49 19.73 20.23
N GLY A 520 -9.43 20.20 19.56
CA GLY A 520 -9.56 21.20 18.47
C GLY A 520 -9.69 22.67 18.88
N GLU A 521 -9.73 22.98 20.18
CA GLU A 521 -9.64 24.36 20.67
C GLU A 521 -8.17 24.82 20.79
N PRO A 522 -7.86 26.10 20.51
CA PRO A 522 -6.51 26.63 20.69
C PRO A 522 -6.13 26.63 22.18
N TYR A 523 -4.90 26.22 22.49
CA TYR A 523 -4.39 26.29 23.86
C TYR A 523 -4.41 27.74 24.39
N LEU A 524 -4.87 27.89 25.62
CA LEU A 524 -4.98 29.19 26.30
C LEU A 524 -3.88 29.35 27.34
N TYR A 525 -2.94 30.24 27.06
CA TYR A 525 -1.89 30.65 27.97
C TYR A 525 -2.45 31.63 28.99
N THR A 526 -2.21 31.39 30.29
CA THR A 526 -2.61 32.31 31.36
C THR A 526 -1.39 33.04 31.90
N ALA A 527 -1.34 34.37 31.78
CA ALA A 527 -0.21 35.17 32.25
C ALA A 527 -0.05 35.05 33.78
N GLN A 528 1.15 34.74 34.26
CA GLN A 528 1.44 34.68 35.71
C GLN A 528 1.93 36.02 36.27
N GLN A 529 2.54 36.83 35.41
CA GLN A 529 3.10 38.15 35.71
C GLN A 529 2.75 39.12 34.57
N PRO A 530 2.94 40.44 34.75
CA PRO A 530 2.77 41.38 33.65
C PRO A 530 3.73 41.06 32.49
N ILE A 531 3.19 40.84 31.29
CA ILE A 531 3.99 40.54 30.08
C ILE A 531 3.87 41.73 29.11
N PRO A 532 4.99 42.36 28.70
CA PRO A 532 4.95 43.42 27.70
C PRO A 532 4.74 42.83 26.30
N PHE A 533 3.88 43.50 25.53
CA PHE A 533 3.63 43.22 24.13
C PHE A 533 3.91 44.45 23.29
N TYR A 534 4.42 44.24 22.08
CA TYR A 534 4.89 45.28 21.16
C TYR A 534 4.16 45.20 19.82
N SER A 535 4.13 46.29 19.06
CA SER A 535 3.43 46.31 17.77
C SER A 535 4.22 45.57 16.69
N THR A 536 5.56 45.64 16.76
CA THR A 536 6.46 44.89 15.89
C THR A 536 7.47 44.07 16.69
N ARG A 537 8.07 43.07 16.03
CA ARG A 537 9.11 42.23 16.63
C ARG A 537 10.39 43.00 16.96
N GLU A 538 10.77 43.99 16.14
CA GLU A 538 11.99 44.80 16.34
C GLU A 538 11.90 45.66 17.60
N GLU A 539 10.68 46.08 17.98
CA GLU A 539 10.41 46.86 19.18
C GLU A 539 10.62 46.04 20.47
N CYS A 540 10.55 44.71 20.43
CA CYS A 540 10.76 43.87 21.61
C CYS A 540 12.12 44.07 22.30
N LEU A 541 13.13 44.60 21.58
CA LEU A 541 14.48 44.81 22.12
C LEU A 541 14.65 46.15 22.86
N SER A 542 13.89 47.19 22.50
CA SER A 542 14.12 48.54 23.04
C SER A 542 12.96 49.54 22.84
N GLY A 543 11.83 49.10 22.29
CA GLY A 543 10.64 49.93 22.08
C GLY A 543 9.80 50.10 23.34
N GLU A 544 8.76 50.93 23.23
CA GLU A 544 7.73 51.04 24.27
C GLU A 544 6.65 49.97 24.03
N PRO A 545 6.22 49.21 25.06
CA PRO A 545 5.15 48.23 24.91
C PRO A 545 3.84 48.89 24.44
N SER A 546 3.21 48.31 23.43
CA SER A 546 1.86 48.71 22.98
C SER A 546 0.83 48.39 24.06
N PHE A 547 0.99 47.28 24.77
CA PHE A 547 0.20 46.93 25.94
C PHE A 547 0.93 45.96 26.88
N PHE A 548 0.31 45.71 28.02
CA PHE A 548 0.70 44.65 28.96
C PHE A 548 -0.46 43.67 29.14
N ALA A 549 -0.17 42.36 29.13
CA ALA A 549 -1.10 41.37 29.66
C ALA A 549 -0.99 41.34 31.17
N ALA A 550 -2.09 41.58 31.89
CA ALA A 550 -2.11 41.50 33.34
C ALA A 550 -2.09 40.03 33.82
N PRO A 551 -1.61 39.75 35.05
CA PRO A 551 -1.71 38.41 35.64
C PRO A 551 -3.16 37.89 35.62
N GLY A 552 -3.35 36.66 35.16
CA GLY A 552 -4.65 36.01 34.97
C GLY A 552 -5.31 36.26 33.62
N GLU A 553 -4.78 37.15 32.77
CA GLU A 553 -5.27 37.29 31.39
C GLU A 553 -4.92 36.06 30.55
N GLN A 554 -5.84 35.69 29.66
CA GLN A 554 -5.70 34.56 28.75
C GLN A 554 -5.34 35.02 27.34
N LEU A 555 -4.39 34.33 26.74
CA LEU A 555 -3.87 34.59 25.41
C LEU A 555 -3.76 33.28 24.62
N ASN A 556 -3.78 33.38 23.30
CA ASN A 556 -3.45 32.27 22.41
C ASN A 556 -2.38 32.70 21.41
N CYS A 557 -1.56 31.73 21.00
CA CYS A 557 -0.52 31.93 19.99
C CYS A 557 -1.13 32.19 18.61
N ALA A 558 -0.52 33.11 17.85
CA ALA A 558 -0.94 33.44 16.49
C ALA A 558 0.16 33.16 15.45
N ALA A 559 1.40 33.54 15.73
CA ALA A 559 2.54 33.36 14.81
C ALA A 559 3.86 33.40 15.58
N LEU A 560 4.94 32.96 14.94
CA LEU A 560 6.29 33.06 15.49
C LEU A 560 7.35 33.48 14.48
N THR A 561 8.47 33.96 15.02
CA THR A 561 9.73 34.16 14.30
C THR A 561 10.89 33.76 15.23
N PRO A 562 11.87 32.96 14.78
CA PRO A 562 13.05 32.67 15.59
C PRO A 562 13.85 33.96 15.89
N ALA A 563 14.36 34.11 17.11
CA ALA A 563 15.13 35.29 17.53
C ALA A 563 16.63 34.98 17.68
N ALA A 564 16.93 33.94 18.47
CA ALA A 564 18.26 33.41 18.74
C ALA A 564 18.11 31.99 19.29
N GLU A 565 19.23 31.31 19.59
CA GLU A 565 19.20 30.03 20.30
C GLU A 565 18.46 30.19 21.64
N ASN A 566 17.46 29.33 21.89
CA ASN A 566 16.56 29.35 23.05
C ASN A 566 15.72 30.65 23.22
N GLN A 567 15.52 31.41 22.14
CA GLN A 567 14.68 32.61 22.15
C GLN A 567 13.81 32.71 20.91
N ILE A 568 12.53 33.00 21.12
CA ILE A 568 11.54 33.13 20.06
C ILE A 568 10.73 34.41 20.22
N TYR A 569 10.51 35.09 19.10
CA TYR A 569 9.46 36.11 19.03
C TYR A 569 8.14 35.40 18.80
N VAL A 570 7.16 35.65 19.67
CA VAL A 570 5.83 35.06 19.56
C VAL A 570 4.80 36.16 19.50
N LYS A 571 3.94 36.09 18.49
CA LYS A 571 2.75 36.92 18.38
C LYS A 571 1.63 36.25 19.15
N MET A 572 1.11 36.94 20.15
CA MET A 572 0.00 36.46 20.97
C MET A 572 -1.22 37.33 20.73
N ARG A 573 -2.41 36.71 20.79
CA ARG A 573 -3.71 37.37 20.73
C ARG A 573 -4.40 37.25 22.08
N ARG A 574 -4.95 38.35 22.59
CA ARG A 574 -5.80 38.34 23.79
C ARG A 574 -7.18 37.75 23.46
N THR A 575 -7.64 36.78 24.25
CA THR A 575 -8.93 36.10 23.99
C THR A 575 -10.13 37.02 24.19
N GLY A 576 -10.06 37.95 25.15
CA GLY A 576 -11.17 38.84 25.50
C GLY A 576 -11.35 40.05 24.57
N THR A 577 -10.29 40.52 23.92
CA THR A 577 -10.31 41.75 23.10
C THR A 577 -9.92 41.52 21.64
N GLY A 578 -9.25 40.40 21.33
CA GLY A 578 -8.66 40.15 20.00
C GLY A 578 -7.41 40.98 19.70
N GLU A 579 -6.92 41.78 20.65
CA GLU A 579 -5.71 42.58 20.46
C GLU A 579 -4.47 41.68 20.34
N GLU A 580 -3.62 41.96 19.36
CA GLU A 580 -2.41 41.20 19.07
C GLU A 580 -1.15 42.01 19.37
N GLY A 581 -0.11 41.33 19.83
CA GLY A 581 1.22 41.93 19.96
C GLY A 581 2.32 40.89 20.03
N TRP A 582 3.54 41.33 19.80
CA TRP A 582 4.75 40.52 19.86
C TRP A 582 5.36 40.54 21.25
N THR A 583 5.91 39.42 21.68
CA THR A 583 6.76 39.34 22.87
C THR A 583 7.93 38.38 22.60
N VAL A 584 8.94 38.40 23.47
CA VAL A 584 10.08 37.46 23.42
C VAL A 584 9.92 36.47 24.54
N LEU A 585 9.92 35.18 24.20
CA LEU A 585 9.94 34.09 25.16
C LEU A 585 11.30 33.40 25.13
N SER A 586 11.75 32.97 26.30
CA SER A 586 13.01 32.27 26.54
C SER A 586 12.80 31.25 27.67
N ASP A 587 13.87 30.85 28.36
CA ASP A 587 13.81 29.91 29.50
C ASP A 587 13.07 30.45 30.75
N THR A 588 12.52 31.67 30.70
CA THR A 588 11.76 32.21 31.83
C THR A 588 10.30 31.86 31.68
N GLN A 589 9.75 31.09 32.62
CA GLN A 589 8.32 30.82 32.72
C GLN A 589 7.56 32.14 33.01
N VAL A 590 6.76 32.60 32.05
CA VAL A 590 5.91 33.80 32.19
C VAL A 590 4.41 33.48 32.26
N PHE A 591 4.04 32.25 31.91
CA PHE A 591 2.68 31.72 31.98
C PHE A 591 2.53 30.74 33.14
N ALA A 592 1.34 30.69 33.73
CA ALA A 592 1.05 29.82 34.88
C ALA A 592 1.27 28.34 34.55
N GLU A 593 0.90 27.95 33.33
CA GLU A 593 1.11 26.64 32.76
C GLU A 593 1.55 26.83 31.31
N THR A 594 2.42 25.93 30.86
CA THR A 594 2.81 25.77 29.47
C THR A 594 2.44 24.36 29.03
N PRO A 595 2.07 24.15 27.76
CA PRO A 595 1.83 22.82 27.23
C PRO A 595 3.11 21.99 27.40
N GLY A 596 3.01 20.90 28.16
CA GLY A 596 4.05 19.88 28.23
C GLY A 596 3.71 18.71 27.31
N TRP A 597 4.74 17.96 26.90
CA TRP A 597 4.52 16.60 26.44
C TRP A 597 4.00 15.77 27.61
N GLY A 598 2.86 15.08 27.42
CA GLY A 598 2.36 14.06 28.34
C GLY A 598 3.25 12.83 28.33
#